data_AF-A0A3S3U834-F1
#
_entry.id   AF-A0A3S3U834-F1
#
_cell.length_a   1.000
_cell.length_b   1.000
_cell.length_c   1.000
_cell.angle_alpha   90.00
_cell.angle_beta   90.00
_cell.angle_gamma   90.00
#
_symmetry.space_group_name_H-M   'P 1'
#
loop_
_entity.id
_entity.type
_entity.pdbx_description
1 polymer ?
#
loop_
_entity_poly.entity_id
_entity_poly.type
_entity_poly.pdbx_seq_one_letter_code
_entity_poly.pdbx_strand_id
1 'polypeptide(L)'
;MSIHPGNLTGAPRRGLKGTTRAPKQSRRKKQGKLDPDYLADVRRLPCVICDAFGFQQKTRTEAHHTFCGRFGQDKTPDRQAIPLCNGHHEGDMETGKIAIHLDKALWVDTYGPDTDFIAITQDAVARLRGET
;
A
#
# COMPACT_ATOMS: atom_id res chain seq x y z
N MET A 1 41.00 46.91 44.03
CA MET A 1 39.77 46.75 44.85
C MET A 1 38.70 46.23 43.90
N SER A 2 37.99 45.11 44.08
CA SER A 2 37.67 44.33 45.26
C SER A 2 37.56 42.84 44.89
N ILE A 3 38.08 42.01 45.77
CA ILE A 3 37.62 40.63 46.00
C ILE A 3 36.18 40.65 46.51
N HIS A 4 35.35 39.64 46.17
CA HIS A 4 34.54 38.83 47.09
C HIS A 4 33.61 37.84 46.32
N PRO A 5 33.18 36.73 46.96
CA PRO A 5 33.22 35.37 46.40
C PRO A 5 31.83 34.70 46.37
N GLY A 6 31.75 33.48 45.85
CA GLY A 6 30.54 32.65 45.99
C GLY A 6 30.69 31.30 45.31
N ASN A 7 31.34 30.35 45.99
CA ASN A 7 30.68 29.22 46.65
C ASN A 7 29.99 28.24 45.67
N LEU A 8 30.81 27.37 45.06
CA LEU A 8 30.35 26.16 44.35
C LEU A 8 30.12 25.04 45.37
N THR A 9 29.05 25.12 46.16
CA THR A 9 28.58 24.00 46.97
C THR A 9 27.41 23.29 46.29
N GLY A 10 27.63 22.02 45.98
CA GLY A 10 26.65 20.95 46.13
C GLY A 10 25.45 20.93 45.17
N ALA A 11 25.61 20.30 44.01
CA ALA A 11 24.51 19.59 43.37
C ALA A 11 24.94 18.15 43.04
N PRO A 12 24.13 17.13 43.38
CA PRO A 12 24.51 15.73 43.30
C PRO A 12 24.65 15.25 41.84
N ARG A 13 25.47 14.21 41.64
CA ARG A 13 25.60 13.50 40.37
C ARG A 13 24.24 12.99 39.92
N ARG A 14 23.74 13.47 38.78
CA ARG A 14 22.45 13.02 38.23
C ARG A 14 22.62 11.58 37.75
N GLY A 15 22.10 10.66 38.55
CA GLY A 15 22.25 9.21 38.37
C GLY A 15 21.65 8.70 37.07
N LEU A 16 22.33 7.68 36.52
CA LEU A 16 21.81 6.76 35.52
C LEU A 16 20.51 6.14 36.04
N LYS A 17 19.37 6.54 35.47
CA LYS A 17 18.13 5.77 35.61
C LYS A 17 18.02 4.83 34.43
N GLY A 18 18.42 3.59 34.66
CA GLY A 18 18.04 2.47 33.80
C GLY A 18 16.52 2.42 33.69
N THR A 19 16.03 2.40 32.46
CA THR A 19 14.73 1.82 32.16
C THR A 19 14.93 0.92 30.95
N THR A 20 15.11 -0.37 31.20
CA THR A 20 14.84 -1.41 30.20
C THR A 20 13.34 -1.36 29.91
N ARG A 21 12.91 -0.42 29.07
CA ARG A 21 11.56 -0.44 28.53
C ARG A 21 11.49 -1.64 27.59
N ALA A 22 10.89 -2.72 28.07
CA ALA A 22 10.50 -3.82 27.20
C ALA A 22 9.72 -3.23 26.00
N PRO A 23 10.01 -3.66 24.75
CA PRO A 23 9.30 -3.15 23.60
C PRO A 23 7.81 -3.42 23.81
N LYS A 24 6.99 -2.36 23.86
CA LYS A 24 5.54 -2.50 23.78
C LYS A 24 5.28 -3.18 22.44
N GLN A 25 4.88 -4.46 22.47
CA GLN A 25 4.32 -5.11 21.30
C GLN A 25 3.18 -4.22 20.84
N SER A 26 3.38 -3.53 19.71
CA SER A 26 2.31 -2.74 19.14
C SER A 26 1.17 -3.71 18.89
N ARG A 27 -0.02 -3.38 19.40
CA ARG A 27 -1.28 -4.01 18.97
C ARG A 27 -1.49 -3.60 17.52
N ARG A 28 -0.66 -4.09 16.60
CA ARG A 28 -0.96 -4.10 15.18
C ARG A 28 -2.08 -5.13 15.07
N LYS A 29 -3.31 -4.68 15.36
CA LYS A 29 -4.55 -5.44 15.15
C LYS A 29 -4.41 -6.05 13.76
N LYS A 30 -4.46 -7.39 13.69
CA LYS A 30 -4.33 -8.21 12.48
C LYS A 30 -4.69 -7.39 11.24
N GLN A 31 -3.66 -7.02 10.50
CA GLN A 31 -3.71 -6.55 9.12
C GLN A 31 -4.80 -7.32 8.35
N GLY A 32 -5.44 -6.66 7.38
CA GLY A 32 -6.30 -7.33 6.40
C GLY A 32 -5.66 -8.66 5.99
N LYS A 33 -6.43 -9.75 6.03
CA LYS A 33 -5.92 -11.12 5.93
C LYS A 33 -4.89 -11.20 4.80
N LEU A 34 -3.65 -11.51 5.15
CA LEU A 34 -2.61 -11.87 4.19
C LEU A 34 -3.10 -13.13 3.46
N ASP A 35 -3.20 -13.05 2.14
CA ASP A 35 -3.62 -14.11 1.25
C ASP A 35 -2.66 -14.09 0.04
N PRO A 36 -1.39 -14.53 0.24
CA PRO A 36 -0.36 -14.45 -0.79
C PRO A 36 -0.73 -15.27 -2.03
N ASP A 37 -1.47 -16.37 -1.87
CA ASP A 37 -1.97 -17.20 -2.96
C ASP A 37 -2.99 -16.43 -3.82
N TYR A 38 -3.91 -15.68 -3.18
CA TYR A 38 -4.81 -14.80 -3.92
C TYR A 38 -4.04 -13.74 -4.72
N LEU A 39 -3.02 -13.11 -4.14
CA LEU A 39 -2.22 -12.14 -4.89
C LEU A 39 -1.42 -12.81 -6.03
N ALA A 40 -1.00 -14.06 -5.88
CA ALA A 40 -0.36 -14.80 -6.96
C ALA A 40 -1.34 -15.04 -8.11
N ASP A 41 -2.59 -15.38 -7.81
CA ASP A 41 -3.65 -15.54 -8.80
C ASP A 41 -4.00 -14.23 -9.50
N VAL A 42 -4.09 -13.11 -8.77
CA VAL A 42 -4.28 -11.77 -9.37
C VAL A 42 -3.19 -11.48 -10.40
N ARG A 43 -1.93 -11.81 -10.13
CA ARG A 43 -0.82 -11.58 -11.08
C ARG A 43 -0.90 -12.46 -12.34
N ARG A 44 -1.74 -13.50 -12.35
CA ARG A 44 -1.96 -14.37 -13.51
C ARG A 44 -3.09 -13.90 -14.41
N LEU A 45 -3.92 -12.98 -13.93
CA LEU A 45 -5.00 -12.37 -14.71
C LEU A 45 -4.46 -11.29 -15.67
N PRO A 46 -5.16 -10.99 -16.77
CA PRO A 46 -4.86 -9.80 -17.55
C PRO A 46 -5.17 -8.53 -16.74
N CYS A 47 -4.57 -7.41 -17.16
CA CYS A 47 -4.87 -6.09 -16.61
C CYS A 47 -6.35 -5.76 -16.83
N VAL A 48 -7.08 -5.52 -15.74
CA VAL A 48 -8.54 -5.32 -15.79
C VAL A 48 -8.93 -4.09 -16.60
N ILE A 49 -8.10 -3.04 -16.60
CA ILE A 49 -8.34 -1.83 -17.40
C ILE A 49 -8.04 -2.09 -18.88
N CYS A 50 -6.99 -2.86 -19.19
CA CYS A 50 -6.72 -3.20 -20.59
C CYS A 50 -7.87 -4.01 -21.20
N ASP A 51 -8.39 -4.97 -20.45
CA ASP A 51 -9.52 -5.81 -20.86
C ASP A 51 -10.81 -4.99 -21.02
N ALA A 52 -11.20 -4.23 -19.99
CA ALA A 52 -12.45 -3.47 -19.99
C ALA A 52 -12.51 -2.34 -21.03
N PHE A 53 -11.37 -1.71 -21.36
CA PHE A 53 -11.30 -0.53 -22.24
C PHE A 53 -10.61 -0.82 -23.57
N GLY A 54 -10.29 -2.08 -23.87
CA GLY A 54 -9.73 -2.49 -25.17
C GLY A 54 -8.28 -2.05 -25.43
N PHE A 55 -7.49 -1.82 -24.37
CA PHE A 55 -6.06 -1.52 -24.54
C PHE A 55 -5.24 -2.78 -24.73
N GLN A 56 -4.17 -2.68 -25.53
CA GLN A 56 -3.17 -3.75 -25.60
C GLN A 56 -2.29 -3.73 -24.34
N GLN A 57 -2.24 -4.85 -23.61
CA GLN A 57 -1.30 -5.04 -22.51
C GLN A 57 0.10 -5.37 -23.03
N LYS A 58 1.10 -4.56 -22.68
CA LYS A 58 2.50 -4.72 -23.11
C LYS A 58 3.44 -5.18 -21.99
N THR A 59 3.03 -5.02 -20.74
CA THR A 59 3.79 -5.35 -19.55
C THR A 59 3.07 -6.40 -18.72
N ARG A 60 3.81 -7.14 -17.87
CA ARG A 60 3.25 -8.15 -16.96
C ARG A 60 2.19 -7.53 -16.03
N THR A 61 1.28 -8.36 -15.55
CA THR A 61 0.32 -7.98 -14.51
C THR A 61 0.98 -7.96 -13.14
N GLU A 62 0.64 -6.96 -12.35
CA GLU A 62 1.00 -6.77 -10.96
C GLU A 62 -0.28 -6.68 -10.12
N ALA A 63 -0.19 -7.06 -8.84
CA ALA A 63 -1.32 -6.95 -7.92
C ALA A 63 -1.32 -5.55 -7.29
N HIS A 64 -2.37 -4.78 -7.61
CA HIS A 64 -2.57 -3.42 -7.13
C HIS A 64 -3.51 -3.40 -5.92
N HIS A 65 -3.05 -2.94 -4.76
CA HIS A 65 -3.93 -2.74 -3.60
C HIS A 65 -4.72 -1.44 -3.76
N THR A 66 -6.05 -1.55 -3.85
CA THR A 66 -6.95 -0.42 -4.07
C THR A 66 -6.82 0.68 -3.01
N PHE A 67 -6.85 1.94 -3.45
CA PHE A 67 -6.69 3.10 -2.56
C PHE A 67 -7.57 4.31 -2.91
N CYS A 68 -8.47 4.22 -3.90
CA CYS A 68 -9.44 5.29 -4.16
C CYS A 68 -10.41 5.48 -2.98
N GLY A 69 -10.75 6.74 -2.66
CA GLY A 69 -11.67 7.08 -1.56
C GLY A 69 -11.14 6.83 -0.15
N ARG A 70 -9.86 6.48 0.02
CA ARG A 70 -9.25 6.16 1.31
C ARG A 70 -8.22 7.22 1.72
N PHE A 71 -8.13 7.46 3.03
CA PHE A 71 -7.14 8.34 3.64
C PHE A 71 -6.28 7.51 4.61
N GLY A 72 -5.17 6.94 4.13
CA GLY A 72 -4.28 6.10 4.91
C GLY A 72 -3.20 5.43 4.07
N GLN A 73 -2.14 4.95 4.73
CA GLN A 73 -1.01 4.25 4.10
C GLN A 73 -1.12 2.71 4.21
N ASP A 74 -2.13 2.23 4.93
CA ASP A 74 -2.36 0.79 5.07
C ASP A 74 -3.00 0.22 3.79
N LYS A 75 -2.37 -0.84 3.28
CA LYS A 75 -2.90 -1.64 2.17
C LYS A 75 -4.31 -2.15 2.48
N THR A 76 -5.18 -2.16 1.48
CA THR A 76 -6.44 -2.93 1.56
C THR A 76 -6.15 -4.42 1.79
N PRO A 77 -7.13 -5.20 2.27
CA PRO A 77 -7.01 -6.66 2.29
C PRO A 77 -6.60 -7.20 0.92
N ASP A 78 -5.82 -8.28 0.87
CA ASP A 78 -5.32 -8.85 -0.39
C ASP A 78 -6.44 -9.22 -1.37
N ARG A 79 -7.62 -9.59 -0.85
CA ARG A 79 -8.83 -9.86 -1.66
C ARG A 79 -9.48 -8.64 -2.31
N GLN A 80 -8.96 -7.44 -2.06
CA GLN A 80 -9.34 -6.20 -2.72
C GLN A 80 -8.26 -5.71 -3.68
N ALA A 81 -7.24 -6.52 -3.95
CA ALA A 81 -6.27 -6.23 -4.97
C ALA A 81 -6.87 -6.47 -6.37
N ILE A 82 -6.48 -5.65 -7.34
CA ILE A 82 -6.89 -5.76 -8.75
C ILE A 82 -5.68 -5.99 -9.66
N PRO A 83 -5.84 -6.66 -10.81
CA PRO A 83 -4.74 -6.93 -11.73
C PRO A 83 -4.50 -5.71 -12.62
N LEU A 84 -3.33 -5.08 -12.51
CA LEU A 84 -2.93 -3.97 -13.38
C LEU A 84 -1.62 -4.29 -14.10
N CYS A 85 -1.51 -3.91 -15.37
CA CYS A 85 -0.21 -3.87 -16.04
C CYS A 85 0.59 -2.68 -15.53
N ASN A 86 1.91 -2.71 -15.68
CA ASN A 86 2.76 -1.62 -15.19
C ASN A 86 2.31 -0.23 -15.67
N GLY A 87 1.91 -0.07 -16.95
CA GLY A 87 1.45 1.22 -17.47
C GLY A 87 0.16 1.76 -16.85
N HIS A 88 -0.67 0.90 -16.24
CA HIS A 88 -1.84 1.33 -15.47
C HIS A 88 -1.57 1.34 -13.95
N HIS A 89 -0.54 0.63 -13.48
CA HIS A 89 -0.15 0.57 -12.07
C HIS A 89 0.76 1.75 -11.70
N GLU A 90 2.05 1.65 -12.04
CA GLU A 90 3.12 2.58 -11.66
C GLU A 90 3.48 3.57 -12.78
N GLY A 91 3.44 3.13 -14.04
CA GLY A 91 3.76 3.95 -15.21
C GLY A 91 5.26 4.16 -15.49
N ASP A 92 6.16 3.42 -14.83
CA ASP A 92 7.62 3.58 -14.96
C ASP A 92 8.26 2.73 -16.09
N MET A 93 7.63 1.63 -16.50
CA MET A 93 8.05 0.80 -17.64
C MET A 93 7.21 1.02 -18.91
N GLU A 94 6.02 1.62 -18.79
CA GLU A 94 5.14 1.96 -19.91
C GLU A 94 4.40 3.27 -19.64
N THR A 95 4.80 4.35 -20.30
CA THR A 95 4.30 5.72 -20.04
C THR A 95 3.12 6.14 -20.92
N GLY A 96 2.62 5.25 -21.80
CA GLY A 96 1.55 5.56 -22.77
C GLY A 96 0.12 5.38 -22.24
N LYS A 97 -0.05 5.19 -20.93
CA LYS A 97 -1.31 4.90 -20.24
C LYS A 97 -1.42 5.77 -19.00
N ILE A 98 -2.64 5.93 -18.49
CA ILE A 98 -2.86 6.65 -17.24
C ILE A 98 -2.57 5.68 -16.09
N ALA A 99 -1.45 5.88 -15.39
CA ALA A 99 -1.10 5.08 -14.22
C ALA A 99 -1.74 5.64 -12.96
N ILE A 100 -2.37 4.79 -12.15
CA ILE A 100 -3.10 5.22 -10.95
C ILE A 100 -2.18 5.86 -9.90
N HIS A 101 -0.91 5.44 -9.82
CA HIS A 101 0.07 6.02 -8.91
C HIS A 101 0.61 7.39 -9.37
N LEU A 102 0.45 7.75 -10.65
CA LEU A 102 0.89 9.05 -11.19
C LEU A 102 -0.21 10.10 -11.13
N ASP A 103 -1.42 9.78 -11.59
CA ASP A 103 -2.55 10.70 -11.58
C ASP A 103 -3.85 9.96 -11.28
N LYS A 104 -4.11 9.77 -9.98
CA LYS A 104 -5.36 9.17 -9.49
C LYS A 104 -6.60 9.98 -9.91
N ALA A 105 -6.51 11.31 -10.00
CA ALA A 105 -7.68 12.12 -10.33
C ALA A 105 -8.11 11.87 -11.77
N LEU A 106 -7.16 11.90 -12.70
CA LEU A 106 -7.38 11.56 -14.10
C LEU A 106 -7.78 10.08 -14.27
N TRP A 107 -7.17 9.16 -13.52
CA TRP A 107 -7.58 7.76 -13.49
C TRP A 107 -9.08 7.61 -13.15
N VAL A 108 -9.52 8.23 -12.05
CA VAL A 108 -10.90 8.12 -11.58
C VAL A 108 -11.88 8.73 -12.57
N ASP A 109 -11.52 9.87 -13.17
CA ASP A 109 -12.33 10.52 -14.21
C ASP A 109 -12.46 9.65 -15.47
N THR A 110 -11.38 8.94 -15.84
CA THR A 110 -11.34 8.15 -17.09
C THR A 110 -11.94 6.76 -16.94
N TYR A 111 -11.60 6.05 -15.85
CA TYR A 111 -11.92 4.63 -15.67
C TYR A 111 -12.89 4.35 -14.52
N GLY A 112 -13.11 5.32 -13.63
CA GLY A 112 -13.75 5.10 -12.33
C GLY A 112 -12.73 4.72 -11.23
N PRO A 113 -13.16 4.72 -9.95
CA PRO A 113 -12.29 4.36 -8.84
C PRO A 113 -11.83 2.90 -8.92
N ASP A 114 -10.60 2.62 -8.49
CA ASP A 114 -10.01 1.27 -8.51
C ASP A 114 -10.84 0.23 -7.72
N THR A 115 -11.64 0.68 -6.76
CA THR A 115 -12.57 -0.15 -6.00
C THR A 115 -13.67 -0.80 -6.84
N ASP A 116 -14.05 -0.20 -7.96
CA ASP A 116 -15.14 -0.73 -8.80
C ASP A 116 -14.73 -2.03 -9.53
N PHE A 117 -13.43 -2.27 -9.65
CA PHE A 117 -12.87 -3.45 -10.31
C PHE A 117 -12.61 -4.63 -9.35
N ILE A 118 -12.95 -4.49 -8.07
CA ILE A 118 -12.75 -5.55 -7.07
C ILE A 118 -13.61 -6.78 -7.38
N ALA A 119 -14.91 -6.59 -7.63
CA ALA A 119 -15.84 -7.70 -7.83
C ALA A 119 -15.47 -8.53 -9.07
N ILE A 120 -15.23 -7.88 -10.21
CA ILE A 120 -14.82 -8.58 -11.45
C ILE A 120 -13.48 -9.31 -11.27
N THR A 121 -12.55 -8.77 -10.47
CA THR A 121 -11.29 -9.44 -10.14
C THR A 121 -11.54 -10.70 -9.30
N GLN A 122 -12.39 -10.61 -8.28
CA GLN A 122 -12.74 -11.76 -7.44
C GLN A 122 -13.37 -12.89 -8.26
N ASP A 123 -14.30 -12.55 -9.17
CA ASP A 123 -14.91 -13.51 -10.08
C ASP A 123 -13.87 -14.14 -11.02
N ALA A 124 -12.94 -13.35 -11.55
CA ALA A 124 -11.87 -13.85 -12.41
C ALA A 124 -10.90 -14.80 -11.67
N VAL A 125 -10.57 -14.50 -10.41
CA VAL A 125 -9.79 -15.41 -9.56
C VAL A 125 -10.57 -16.70 -9.27
N ALA A 126 -11.87 -16.60 -8.97
CA ALA A 126 -12.71 -17.77 -8.72
C ALA A 126 -12.77 -18.69 -9.96
N ARG A 127 -12.92 -18.13 -11.16
CA ARG A 127 -12.83 -18.87 -12.43
C ARG A 127 -11.47 -19.52 -12.63
N LEU A 128 -10.38 -18.78 -12.37
CA LEU A 128 -9.00 -19.31 -12.47
C LEU A 128 -8.78 -20.52 -11.56
N ARG A 129 -9.44 -20.52 -10.39
CA ARG A 129 -9.39 -21.60 -9.40
C ARG A 129 -10.40 -22.74 -9.66
N GLY A 130 -11.30 -22.60 -10.63
CA GLY A 130 -12.35 -23.59 -10.92
C GLY A 130 -13.48 -23.60 -9.88
N GLU A 131 -13.73 -22.48 -9.22
CA GLU A 131 -14.76 -22.32 -8.17
C GLU A 131 -16.13 -21.89 -8.75
N THR A 132 -16.20 -21.61 -10.06
CA THR A 132 -17.41 -21.13 -10.77
C THR A 132 -17.51 -21.72 -12.17
#